data_AF-A0A973XSR2-F1
#
_entry.id   AF-A0A973XSR2-F1
#
_cell.length_a   1.000
_cell.length_b   1.000
_cell.length_c   1.000
_cell.angle_alpha   90.00
_cell.angle_beta   90.00
_cell.angle_gamma   90.00
#
_symmetry.space_group_name_H-M   'P 1'
#
loop_
_entity.id
_entity.type
_entity.pdbx_description
1 polymer ?
#
loop_
_entity_poly.entity_id
_entity_poly.type
_entity_poly.pdbx_seq_one_letter_code
_entity_poly.pdbx_strand_id
1 'polypeptide(L)'
;MTRWYPSQGTKHGGTHPPFTTINRIGEPSSAMRRQEQRIHDKRILANYVQLAPGVLVIWDRQPYRVLELAERPLDLWGEKHEMRFATALEHWEIGGKRGERPEKATWGGRPFVFVLQPDGKPHEKPIHLIGPANHTWDVLPEHYWICSACGELPPCRHQEAERIADHHAAHADVLMDIPPGHCLGCGEFVTSRQQATRFPGPNLWRPDLPENSAVFHARQECSTPRERYREQWEARGGMKQQPSLFPDDNRPAA
;
A
#
# COMPACT_ATOMS: atom_id res chain seq x y z
N MET A 1 -1.14 -28.03 3.98
CA MET A 1 -1.22 -27.29 5.27
C MET A 1 -0.18 -26.18 5.25
N THR A 2 -0.60 -24.95 5.49
CA THR A 2 0.29 -23.78 5.54
C THR A 2 1.17 -23.87 6.79
N ARG A 3 2.50 -23.92 6.63
CA ARG A 3 3.45 -24.14 7.74
C ARG A 3 3.74 -22.85 8.49
N TRP A 4 3.64 -22.88 9.82
CA TRP A 4 4.06 -21.77 10.68
C TRP A 4 5.50 -21.93 11.13
N TYR A 5 6.23 -20.82 11.22
CA TYR A 5 7.58 -20.78 11.76
C TYR A 5 7.57 -20.01 13.09
N PRO A 6 8.41 -20.37 14.08
CA PRO A 6 8.41 -19.70 15.40
C PRO A 6 8.62 -18.18 15.34
N SER A 7 9.39 -17.71 14.37
CA SER A 7 9.66 -16.27 14.16
C SER A 7 8.56 -15.54 13.38
N GLN A 8 7.59 -16.27 12.81
CA GLN A 8 6.54 -15.68 11.99
C GLN A 8 5.40 -15.19 12.88
N GLY A 9 5.29 -13.87 13.05
CA GLY A 9 4.21 -13.25 13.83
C GLY A 9 2.83 -13.42 13.18
N THR A 10 2.71 -13.04 11.91
CA THR A 10 1.44 -13.11 11.18
C THR A 10 1.64 -13.66 9.77
N LYS A 11 0.52 -14.09 9.18
CA LYS A 11 0.36 -14.35 7.75
C LYS A 11 -0.74 -13.47 7.18
N HIS A 12 -0.75 -13.30 5.87
CA HIS A 12 -1.87 -12.67 5.22
C HIS A 12 -3.01 -13.68 5.06
N GLY A 13 -4.23 -13.23 5.24
CA GLY A 13 -5.42 -14.03 4.98
C GLY A 13 -6.54 -13.25 4.32
N GLY A 14 -7.54 -13.99 3.86
CA GLY A 14 -8.71 -13.46 3.19
C GLY A 14 -9.66 -14.59 2.81
N THR A 15 -10.83 -14.25 2.27
CA THR A 15 -11.89 -15.23 1.99
C THR A 15 -11.64 -16.01 0.70
N HIS A 16 -10.89 -15.43 -0.24
CA HIS A 16 -10.56 -16.01 -1.54
C HIS A 16 -9.12 -16.50 -1.56
N PRO A 17 -8.72 -17.41 -2.46
CA PRO A 17 -7.31 -17.65 -2.71
C PRO A 17 -6.63 -16.33 -3.14
N PRO A 18 -5.33 -16.14 -2.82
CA PRO A 18 -4.64 -14.94 -3.23
C PRO A 18 -4.52 -14.92 -4.75
N PHE A 19 -4.55 -13.74 -5.34
CA PHE A 19 -4.25 -13.61 -6.77
C PHE A 19 -2.80 -14.04 -7.01
N THR A 20 -2.63 -15.12 -7.77
CA THR A 20 -1.31 -15.57 -8.23
C THR A 20 -1.24 -15.44 -9.75
N THR A 21 -0.04 -15.25 -10.29
CA THR A 21 0.16 -15.17 -11.74
C THR A 21 0.40 -16.53 -12.39
N ILE A 22 0.29 -17.62 -11.62
CA ILE A 22 0.46 -18.98 -12.10
C ILE A 22 -0.53 -19.21 -13.24
N ASN A 23 0.00 -19.36 -14.47
CA ASN A 23 -0.74 -19.57 -15.72
C ASN A 23 -1.42 -18.33 -16.35
N ARG A 24 -1.02 -17.10 -16.01
CA ARG A 24 -1.58 -15.89 -16.68
C ARG A 24 -0.96 -15.70 -18.08
N ILE A 25 -1.78 -15.30 -19.06
CA ILE A 25 -1.31 -14.88 -20.39
C ILE A 25 -0.34 -13.69 -20.22
N GLY A 26 0.87 -13.80 -20.76
CA GLY A 26 1.95 -12.80 -20.61
C GLY A 26 3.09 -13.23 -19.68
N GLU A 27 3.34 -14.53 -19.50
CA GLU A 27 4.49 -15.02 -18.73
C GLU A 27 5.83 -14.39 -19.19
N PRO A 28 6.81 -14.22 -18.29
CA PRO A 28 8.13 -13.77 -18.68
C PRO A 28 8.71 -14.61 -19.81
N SER A 29 9.33 -13.95 -20.81
CA SER A 29 9.86 -14.61 -22.00
C SER A 29 11.03 -15.56 -21.67
N SER A 30 11.85 -15.25 -20.67
CA SER A 30 12.99 -16.09 -20.25
C SER A 30 12.59 -17.19 -19.27
N ALA A 31 13.16 -18.39 -19.43
CA ALA A 31 12.95 -19.52 -18.53
C ALA A 31 13.31 -19.21 -17.06
N MET A 32 14.40 -18.45 -16.84
CA MET A 32 14.83 -18.03 -15.49
C MET A 32 13.77 -17.17 -14.79
N ARG A 33 13.27 -16.12 -15.46
CA ARG A 33 12.19 -15.28 -14.89
C ARG A 33 10.89 -16.06 -14.66
N ARG A 34 10.55 -17.05 -15.50
CA ARG A 34 9.40 -17.94 -15.22
C ARG A 34 9.62 -18.75 -13.94
N GLN A 35 10.83 -19.23 -13.70
CA GLN A 35 11.18 -19.93 -12.47
C GLN A 35 11.11 -19.00 -11.26
N GLU A 36 11.67 -17.79 -11.34
CA GLU A 36 11.59 -16.77 -10.28
C GLU A 36 10.14 -16.41 -9.95
N GLN A 37 9.29 -16.20 -10.97
CA GLN A 37 7.87 -15.92 -10.78
C GLN A 37 7.15 -17.08 -10.08
N ARG A 38 7.42 -18.33 -10.48
CA ARG A 38 6.84 -19.51 -9.81
C ARG A 38 7.29 -19.62 -8.36
N ILE A 39 8.54 -19.29 -8.05
CA ILE A 39 9.04 -19.25 -6.67
C ILE A 39 8.32 -18.14 -5.88
N HIS A 40 8.17 -16.96 -6.47
CA HIS A 40 7.45 -15.84 -5.87
C HIS A 40 5.98 -16.20 -5.58
N ASP A 41 5.26 -16.77 -6.55
CA ASP A 41 3.86 -17.17 -6.40
C ASP A 41 3.71 -18.28 -5.34
N LYS A 42 4.62 -19.25 -5.31
CA LYS A 42 4.65 -20.27 -4.24
C LYS A 42 4.91 -19.67 -2.87
N ARG A 43 5.74 -18.61 -2.76
CA ARG A 43 5.95 -17.88 -1.50
C ARG A 43 4.68 -17.13 -1.07
N ILE A 44 3.97 -16.50 -1.99
CA ILE A 44 2.66 -15.87 -1.70
C ILE A 44 1.71 -16.93 -1.13
N LEU A 45 1.53 -18.05 -1.83
CA LEU A 45 0.65 -19.13 -1.38
C LEU A 45 1.07 -19.70 -0.01
N ALA A 46 2.37 -19.85 0.25
CA ALA A 46 2.88 -20.33 1.53
C ALA A 46 2.68 -19.33 2.69
N ASN A 47 2.63 -18.04 2.39
CA ASN A 47 2.38 -16.96 3.35
C ASN A 47 0.90 -16.56 3.44
N TYR A 48 0.03 -17.26 2.73
CA TYR A 48 -1.41 -17.01 2.73
C TYR A 48 -2.18 -18.06 3.52
N VAL A 49 -3.17 -17.61 4.28
CA VAL A 49 -4.12 -18.48 4.97
C VAL A 49 -5.53 -18.09 4.51
N GLN A 50 -6.21 -19.02 3.82
CA GLN A 50 -7.61 -18.82 3.50
C GLN A 50 -8.41 -18.86 4.80
N LEU A 51 -9.23 -17.83 5.01
CA LEU A 51 -10.06 -17.74 6.20
C LEU A 51 -11.11 -18.85 6.20
N ALA A 52 -11.25 -19.46 7.38
CA ALA A 52 -12.26 -20.44 7.69
C ALA A 52 -12.64 -20.30 9.17
N PRO A 53 -13.82 -20.79 9.58
CA PRO A 53 -14.15 -20.92 11.00
C PRO A 53 -13.01 -21.59 11.78
N GLY A 54 -12.71 -21.05 12.96
CA GLY A 54 -11.63 -21.49 13.83
C GLY A 54 -10.29 -20.75 13.64
N VAL A 55 -10.07 -20.06 12.51
CA VAL A 55 -8.83 -19.30 12.28
C VAL A 55 -8.74 -18.07 13.20
N LEU A 56 -7.54 -17.78 13.72
CA LEU A 56 -7.27 -16.57 14.50
C LEU A 56 -6.85 -15.41 13.59
N VAL A 57 -7.48 -14.25 13.80
CA VAL A 57 -7.21 -13.01 13.07
C VAL A 57 -7.02 -11.87 14.04
N ILE A 58 -6.32 -10.83 13.59
CA ILE A 58 -6.21 -9.57 14.32
C ILE A 58 -7.29 -8.63 13.86
N TRP A 59 -8.06 -8.09 14.81
CA TRP A 59 -8.94 -6.95 14.58
C TRP A 59 -8.74 -5.94 15.71
N ASP A 60 -8.58 -4.66 15.37
CA ASP A 60 -8.33 -3.59 16.35
C ASP A 60 -7.23 -3.94 17.37
N ARG A 61 -6.12 -4.54 16.88
CA ARG A 61 -4.96 -4.97 17.69
C ARG A 61 -5.27 -6.02 18.76
N GLN A 62 -6.41 -6.69 18.68
CA GLN A 62 -6.79 -7.79 19.56
C GLN A 62 -6.98 -9.10 18.77
N PRO A 63 -6.78 -10.26 19.39
CA PRO A 63 -6.93 -11.54 18.73
C PRO A 63 -8.40 -11.97 18.75
N TYR A 64 -8.90 -12.38 17.59
CA TYR A 64 -10.25 -12.90 17.43
C TYR A 64 -10.22 -14.23 16.69
N ARG A 65 -11.12 -15.14 17.08
CA ARG A 65 -11.40 -16.37 16.35
C ARG A 65 -12.58 -16.16 15.41
N VAL A 66 -12.40 -16.55 14.15
CA VAL A 66 -13.47 -16.53 13.16
C VAL A 66 -14.49 -17.60 13.52
N LEU A 67 -15.75 -17.22 13.69
CA LEU A 67 -16.86 -18.16 13.89
C LEU A 67 -17.56 -18.46 12.57
N GLU A 68 -17.86 -17.41 11.81
CA GLU A 68 -18.65 -17.51 10.58
C GLU A 68 -18.15 -16.51 9.55
N LEU A 69 -18.20 -16.94 8.29
CA LEU A 69 -17.93 -16.16 7.11
C LEU A 69 -19.09 -16.38 6.15
N ALA A 70 -19.83 -15.33 5.82
CA ALA A 70 -20.97 -15.44 4.92
C ALA A 70 -20.93 -14.32 3.88
N GLU A 71 -21.12 -14.67 2.61
CA GLU A 71 -21.34 -13.67 1.58
C GLU A 71 -22.72 -13.05 1.78
N ARG A 72 -22.81 -11.72 1.72
CA ARG A 72 -24.10 -11.06 1.84
C ARG A 72 -24.86 -11.17 0.51
N PRO A 73 -26.13 -11.62 0.54
CA PRO A 73 -26.98 -11.71 -0.66
C PRO A 73 -27.01 -10.43 -1.47
N LEU A 74 -27.05 -10.54 -2.80
CA LEU A 74 -26.93 -9.42 -3.75
C LEU A 74 -27.99 -8.33 -3.55
N ASP A 75 -29.20 -8.74 -3.17
CA ASP A 75 -30.35 -7.87 -2.87
C ASP A 75 -30.16 -7.05 -1.59
N LEU A 76 -29.24 -7.46 -0.72
CA LEU A 76 -28.94 -6.79 0.55
C LEU A 76 -27.67 -5.95 0.48
N TRP A 77 -27.06 -5.76 -0.69
CA TRP A 77 -25.93 -4.85 -0.87
C TRP A 77 -26.41 -3.41 -0.64
N GLY A 78 -26.24 -2.88 0.57
CA GLY A 78 -26.59 -1.49 0.85
C GLY A 78 -25.89 -0.51 -0.10
N GLU A 79 -26.40 0.71 -0.18
CA GLU A 79 -26.00 1.75 -1.16
C GLU A 79 -24.48 1.93 -1.30
N LYS A 80 -23.74 1.90 -0.19
CA LYS A 80 -22.27 2.02 -0.19
C LYS A 80 -21.58 0.94 -1.05
N HIS A 81 -22.05 -0.31 -1.01
CA HIS A 81 -21.43 -1.40 -1.77
C HIS A 81 -21.85 -1.37 -3.24
N GLU A 82 -23.11 -1.00 -3.52
CA GLU A 82 -23.59 -0.77 -4.87
C GLU A 82 -22.81 0.35 -5.56
N MET A 83 -22.58 1.48 -4.87
CA MET A 83 -21.78 2.58 -5.39
C MET A 83 -20.34 2.14 -5.67
N ARG A 84 -19.70 1.38 -4.77
CA ARG A 84 -18.34 0.85 -5.01
C ARG A 84 -18.29 -0.09 -6.21
N PHE A 85 -19.34 -0.88 -6.45
CA PHE A 85 -19.43 -1.73 -7.62
C PHE A 85 -19.58 -0.91 -8.91
N ALA A 86 -20.42 0.13 -8.89
CA ALA A 86 -20.57 1.07 -10.01
C ALA A 86 -19.24 1.78 -10.35
N THR A 87 -18.51 2.26 -9.34
CA THR A 87 -17.17 2.84 -9.54
C THR A 87 -16.19 1.83 -10.12
N ALA A 88 -16.25 0.57 -9.69
CA ALA A 88 -15.38 -0.47 -10.25
C ALA A 88 -15.68 -0.75 -11.74
N LEU A 89 -16.96 -0.72 -12.13
CA LEU A 89 -17.38 -0.81 -13.53
C LEU A 89 -16.89 0.38 -14.34
N GLU A 90 -17.09 1.59 -13.84
CA GLU A 90 -16.63 2.83 -14.49
C GLU A 90 -15.11 2.84 -14.70
N HIS A 91 -14.35 2.46 -13.66
CA HIS A 91 -12.89 2.33 -13.77
C HIS A 91 -12.47 1.29 -14.81
N TRP A 92 -13.21 0.19 -14.97
CA TRP A 92 -12.93 -0.80 -16.01
C TRP A 92 -13.24 -0.24 -17.41
N GLU A 93 -14.33 0.52 -17.56
CA GLU A 93 -14.71 1.15 -18.82
C GLU A 93 -13.69 2.22 -19.27
N ILE A 94 -13.31 3.12 -18.36
CA ILE A 94 -12.33 4.20 -18.62
C ILE A 94 -10.90 3.64 -18.77
N GLY A 95 -10.55 2.62 -17.98
CA GLY A 95 -9.22 1.98 -17.98
C GLY A 95 -8.90 1.14 -19.22
N GLY A 96 -9.69 1.27 -20.29
CA GLY A 96 -9.49 0.57 -21.55
C GLY A 96 -9.91 -0.90 -21.51
N LYS A 97 -10.85 -1.28 -20.63
CA LYS A 97 -11.44 -2.62 -20.55
C LYS A 97 -10.41 -3.74 -20.39
N ARG A 98 -9.34 -3.46 -19.67
CA ARG A 98 -8.27 -4.44 -19.41
C ARG A 98 -8.75 -5.47 -18.39
N GLY A 99 -8.68 -6.75 -18.75
CA GLY A 99 -9.10 -7.86 -17.90
C GLY A 99 -10.60 -8.16 -17.95
N GLU A 100 -11.05 -9.07 -17.09
CA GLU A 100 -12.45 -9.48 -17.01
C GLU A 100 -13.33 -8.33 -16.51
N ARG A 101 -14.52 -8.21 -17.09
CA ARG A 101 -15.52 -7.24 -16.66
C ARG A 101 -15.93 -7.57 -15.21
N PRO A 102 -15.99 -6.59 -14.30
CA PRO A 102 -16.50 -6.83 -12.95
C PRO A 102 -17.94 -7.35 -12.98
N GLU A 103 -18.17 -8.53 -12.41
CA GLU A 103 -19.50 -9.09 -12.19
C GLU A 103 -19.78 -9.14 -10.69
N LYS A 104 -21.03 -8.88 -10.26
CA LYS A 104 -21.36 -8.84 -8.82
C LYS A 104 -20.95 -10.13 -8.08
N ALA A 105 -21.13 -11.29 -8.72
CA ALA A 105 -20.81 -12.58 -8.11
C ALA A 105 -19.30 -12.82 -7.90
N THR A 106 -18.44 -12.29 -8.77
CA THR A 106 -16.99 -12.56 -8.75
C THR A 106 -16.17 -11.38 -8.28
N TRP A 107 -16.77 -10.18 -8.22
CA TRP A 107 -16.09 -8.95 -7.83
C TRP A 107 -15.52 -9.05 -6.42
N GLY A 108 -14.23 -8.77 -6.28
CA GLY A 108 -13.53 -8.87 -4.99
C GLY A 108 -14.04 -7.88 -3.93
N GLY A 109 -14.70 -6.80 -4.34
CA GLY A 109 -15.25 -5.80 -3.41
C GLY A 109 -16.61 -6.15 -2.80
N ARG A 110 -17.18 -7.32 -3.13
CA ARG A 110 -18.50 -7.74 -2.64
C ARG A 110 -18.55 -7.84 -1.11
N PRO A 111 -19.67 -7.46 -0.47
CA PRO A 111 -19.82 -7.49 0.98
C PRO A 111 -19.83 -8.92 1.53
N PHE A 112 -18.97 -9.14 2.52
CA PHE A 112 -18.90 -10.33 3.36
C PHE A 112 -19.21 -9.94 4.81
N VAL A 113 -19.92 -10.84 5.49
CA VAL A 113 -20.16 -10.79 6.93
C VAL A 113 -19.11 -11.64 7.62
N PHE A 114 -18.43 -11.05 8.59
CA PHE A 114 -17.43 -11.71 9.44
C PHE A 114 -17.96 -11.72 10.87
N VAL A 115 -18.12 -12.91 11.45
CA VAL A 115 -18.49 -13.07 12.86
C VAL A 115 -17.25 -13.49 13.63
N LEU A 116 -16.84 -12.65 14.58
CA LEU A 116 -15.57 -12.77 15.29
C LEU A 116 -15.79 -12.90 16.79
N GLN A 117 -15.19 -13.90 17.42
CA GLN A 117 -15.19 -14.09 18.87
C GLN A 117 -13.85 -13.64 19.45
N PRO A 118 -13.81 -12.79 20.50
CA PRO A 118 -12.57 -12.52 21.22
C PRO A 118 -11.88 -13.83 21.67
N ASP A 119 -10.60 -13.98 21.33
CA ASP A 119 -9.85 -15.19 21.68
C ASP A 119 -9.70 -15.34 23.20
N GLY A 120 -9.81 -16.56 23.70
CA GLY A 120 -9.78 -16.87 25.14
C GLY A 120 -11.00 -16.43 25.95
N LYS A 121 -12.01 -15.79 25.34
CA LYS A 121 -13.20 -15.28 26.03
C LYS A 121 -14.51 -15.72 25.35
N PRO A 122 -14.90 -16.99 25.50
CA PRO A 122 -16.05 -17.56 24.78
C PRO A 122 -17.41 -16.98 25.18
N HIS A 123 -17.50 -16.35 26.35
CA HIS A 123 -18.75 -15.75 26.85
C HIS A 123 -18.94 -14.28 26.45
N GLU A 124 -17.89 -13.63 25.92
CA GLU A 124 -18.05 -12.27 25.40
C GLU A 124 -18.89 -12.27 24.12
N LYS A 125 -19.59 -11.17 23.85
CA LYS A 125 -20.44 -11.06 22.67
C LYS A 125 -19.58 -11.07 21.39
N PRO A 126 -19.92 -11.91 20.38
CA PRO A 126 -19.26 -11.84 19.09
C PRO A 126 -19.42 -10.47 18.43
N ILE A 127 -18.38 -10.05 17.71
CA ILE A 127 -18.41 -8.87 16.85
C ILE A 127 -18.88 -9.29 15.46
N HIS A 128 -19.82 -8.54 14.91
CA HIS A 128 -20.30 -8.70 13.54
C HIS A 128 -19.76 -7.56 12.69
N LEU A 129 -18.91 -7.89 11.72
CA LEU A 129 -18.32 -6.92 10.81
C LEU A 129 -18.84 -7.16 9.39
N ILE A 130 -18.95 -6.08 8.62
CA ILE A 130 -19.23 -6.15 7.19
C ILE A 130 -18.06 -5.48 6.46
N GLY A 131 -17.39 -6.25 5.62
CA GLY A 131 -16.23 -5.80 4.86
C GLY A 131 -16.25 -6.36 3.44
N PRO A 132 -15.37 -5.87 2.55
CA PRO A 132 -15.26 -6.44 1.21
C PRO A 132 -14.60 -7.83 1.27
N ALA A 133 -14.92 -8.70 0.31
CA ALA A 133 -14.37 -10.05 0.27
C ALA A 133 -12.85 -10.09 0.01
N ASN A 134 -12.29 -9.06 -0.62
CA ASN A 134 -10.85 -8.87 -0.78
C ASN A 134 -10.18 -8.19 0.43
N HIS A 135 -10.87 -8.05 1.56
CA HIS A 135 -10.23 -7.56 2.78
C HIS A 135 -9.09 -8.48 3.19
N THR A 136 -7.92 -7.89 3.42
CA THR A 136 -6.73 -8.61 3.86
C THR A 136 -6.70 -8.61 5.38
N TRP A 137 -6.57 -9.79 5.96
CA TRP A 137 -6.49 -10.01 7.39
C TRP A 137 -5.06 -10.38 7.78
N ASP A 138 -4.63 -9.92 8.95
CA ASP A 138 -3.47 -10.48 9.62
C ASP A 138 -3.92 -11.70 10.43
N VAL A 139 -3.42 -12.87 10.02
CA VAL A 139 -3.75 -14.17 10.59
C VAL A 139 -2.67 -14.56 11.58
N LEU A 140 -3.09 -15.06 12.74
CA LEU A 140 -2.21 -15.52 13.81
C LEU A 140 -2.09 -17.04 13.81
N PRO A 141 -0.92 -17.59 14.21
CA PRO A 141 -0.84 -18.99 14.63
C PRO A 141 -1.58 -19.21 15.95
N GLU A 142 -1.94 -20.46 16.27
CA GLU A 142 -2.56 -20.81 17.56
C GLU A 142 -1.70 -20.43 18.76
N HIS A 143 -0.37 -20.52 18.63
CA HIS A 143 0.58 -20.06 19.64
C HIS A 143 1.26 -18.78 19.13
N TYR A 144 0.54 -17.67 19.19
CA TYR A 144 1.10 -16.37 18.83
C TYR A 144 1.96 -15.79 19.95
N TRP A 145 2.93 -14.97 19.55
CA TRP A 145 3.76 -14.21 20.49
C TRP A 145 3.24 -12.79 20.62
N ILE A 146 3.60 -12.16 21.74
CA ILE A 146 3.36 -10.74 22.00
C ILE A 146 4.71 -10.03 22.16
N CYS A 147 4.76 -8.76 21.77
CA CYS A 147 5.95 -7.96 21.97
C CYS A 147 6.19 -7.76 23.48
N SER A 148 7.37 -8.14 23.98
CA SER A 148 7.69 -7.98 25.41
C SER A 148 7.78 -6.52 25.85
N ALA A 149 8.13 -5.61 24.94
CA ALA A 149 8.30 -4.20 25.26
C ALA A 149 6.98 -3.44 25.39
N CYS A 150 6.00 -3.73 24.53
CA CYS A 150 4.71 -3.00 24.50
C CYS A 150 3.48 -3.85 24.81
N GLY A 151 3.62 -5.18 24.92
CA GLY A 151 2.50 -6.11 25.16
C GLY A 151 1.56 -6.31 23.98
N GLU A 152 1.86 -5.76 22.80
CA GLU A 152 0.98 -5.83 21.63
C GLU A 152 1.24 -7.05 20.74
N LEU A 153 0.23 -7.41 19.95
CA LEU A 153 0.33 -8.41 18.89
C LEU A 153 1.19 -7.94 17.72
N PRO A 154 1.83 -8.88 16.98
CA PRO A 154 2.60 -8.56 15.78
C PRO A 154 1.71 -8.15 14.58
N PRO A 155 2.15 -7.23 13.71
CA PRO A 155 3.24 -6.28 13.96
C PRO A 155 2.82 -5.25 15.01
N CYS A 156 3.62 -5.07 16.06
CA CYS A 156 3.31 -4.09 17.11
C CYS A 156 3.48 -2.65 16.58
N ARG A 157 2.90 -1.65 17.28
CA ARG A 157 3.00 -0.24 16.87
C ARG A 157 4.43 0.26 16.77
N HIS A 158 5.31 -0.20 17.66
CA HIS A 158 6.71 0.18 17.62
C HIS A 158 7.39 -0.34 16.35
N GLN A 159 7.24 -1.63 16.02
CA GLN A 159 7.76 -2.21 14.79
C GLN A 159 7.19 -1.52 13.54
N GLU A 160 5.90 -1.18 13.55
CA GLU A 160 5.27 -0.49 12.43
C GLU A 160 5.82 0.93 12.27
N ALA A 161 6.01 1.66 13.38
CA ALA A 161 6.61 2.99 13.37
C ALA A 161 8.05 2.96 12.85
N GLU A 162 8.86 1.99 13.29
CA GLU A 162 10.22 1.79 12.78
C GLU A 162 10.22 1.46 11.29
N ARG A 163 9.36 0.54 10.84
CA ARG A 163 9.24 0.20 9.42
C ARG A 163 8.87 1.41 8.56
N ILE A 164 7.95 2.25 9.04
CA ILE A 164 7.54 3.48 8.35
C ILE A 164 8.70 4.48 8.34
N ALA A 165 9.39 4.66 9.47
CA ALA A 165 10.55 5.53 9.58
C ALA A 165 11.68 5.10 8.63
N ASP A 166 12.02 3.80 8.61
CA ASP A 166 13.03 3.22 7.70
C ASP A 166 12.65 3.43 6.24
N HIS A 167 11.38 3.25 5.89
CA HIS A 167 10.90 3.50 4.54
C HIS A 167 11.06 4.97 4.13
N HIS A 168 10.71 5.90 5.03
CA HIS A 168 10.88 7.34 4.79
C HIS A 168 12.35 7.76 4.74
N ALA A 169 13.19 7.21 5.62
CA ALA A 169 14.63 7.45 5.62
C ALA A 169 15.25 6.97 4.31
N ALA A 170 14.98 5.74 3.87
CA ALA A 170 15.49 5.21 2.61
C ALA A 170 15.03 6.04 1.40
N HIS A 171 13.77 6.51 1.39
CA HIS A 171 13.29 7.40 0.33
C HIS A 171 14.00 8.76 0.36
N ALA A 172 14.27 9.31 1.56
CA ALA A 172 15.02 10.55 1.71
C ALA A 172 16.48 10.38 1.23
N ASP A 173 17.14 9.28 1.59
CA ASP A 173 18.51 8.98 1.18
C ASP A 173 18.62 8.88 -0.35
N VAL A 174 17.72 8.13 -0.99
CA VAL A 174 17.66 8.02 -2.46
C VAL A 174 17.48 9.39 -3.10
N LEU A 175 16.65 10.24 -2.51
CA LEU A 175 16.42 11.59 -2.99
C LEU A 175 17.66 12.48 -2.81
N MET A 176 18.40 12.34 -1.70
CA MET A 176 19.65 13.05 -1.42
C MET A 176 20.80 12.66 -2.35
N ASP A 177 20.80 11.40 -2.81
CA ASP A 177 21.78 10.90 -3.80
C ASP A 177 21.59 11.48 -5.21
N ILE A 178 20.42 12.08 -5.51
CA ILE A 178 20.15 12.68 -6.82
C ILE A 178 21.03 13.92 -7.02
N PRO A 179 21.91 13.97 -8.04
CA PRO A 179 22.76 15.14 -8.22
C PRO A 179 21.98 16.35 -8.75
N PRO A 180 22.50 17.58 -8.58
CA PRO A 180 21.89 18.78 -9.15
C PRO A 180 21.61 18.63 -10.66
N GLY A 181 20.48 19.15 -11.14
CA GLY A 181 20.10 19.10 -12.56
C GLY A 181 19.55 17.74 -13.04
N HIS A 182 19.43 16.75 -12.16
CA HIS A 182 18.79 15.48 -12.45
C HIS A 182 17.30 15.53 -12.09
N CYS A 183 16.51 14.69 -12.74
CA CYS A 183 15.08 14.56 -12.50
C CYS A 183 14.84 14.02 -11.09
N LEU A 184 14.13 14.76 -10.24
CA LEU A 184 13.83 14.34 -8.86
C LEU A 184 12.87 13.13 -8.78
N GLY A 185 12.23 12.77 -9.90
CA GLY A 185 11.33 11.61 -9.96
C GLY A 185 12.03 10.28 -10.29
N CYS A 186 13.07 10.31 -11.14
CA CYS A 186 13.72 9.08 -11.62
C CYS A 186 15.24 9.04 -11.42
N GLY A 187 15.86 10.14 -10.97
CA GLY A 187 17.30 10.23 -10.74
C GLY A 187 18.16 10.42 -11.99
N GLU A 188 17.59 10.40 -13.21
CA GLU A 188 18.34 10.56 -14.45
C GLU A 188 18.64 12.03 -14.78
N PHE A 189 19.79 12.27 -15.44
CA PHE A 189 20.17 13.61 -15.88
C PHE A 189 19.19 14.19 -16.90
N VAL A 190 18.80 15.46 -16.71
CA VAL A 190 17.92 16.17 -17.66
C VAL A 190 18.79 16.93 -18.67
N THR A 191 18.90 16.37 -19.87
CA THR A 191 19.63 17.02 -20.97
C THR A 191 18.86 18.20 -21.55
N SER A 192 19.56 19.11 -22.23
CA SER A 192 18.97 20.30 -22.87
C SER A 192 17.94 19.98 -23.97
N ARG A 193 17.98 18.76 -24.53
CA ARG A 193 17.07 18.31 -25.59
C ARG A 193 15.80 17.66 -25.04
N GLN A 194 15.78 17.27 -23.78
CA GLN A 194 14.65 16.61 -23.15
C GLN A 194 13.65 17.65 -22.61
N GLN A 195 12.37 17.41 -22.82
CA GLN A 195 11.33 18.22 -22.19
C GLN A 195 11.29 17.96 -20.68
N ALA A 196 11.24 19.03 -19.90
CA ALA A 196 11.22 18.97 -18.46
C ALA A 196 10.36 20.09 -17.87
N THR A 197 9.73 19.79 -16.74
CA THR A 197 9.02 20.75 -15.90
C THR A 197 9.95 21.23 -14.81
N ARG A 198 10.08 22.55 -14.65
CA ARG A 198 10.85 23.19 -13.59
C ARG A 198 9.90 23.95 -12.69
N PHE A 199 10.09 23.81 -11.38
CA PHE A 199 9.30 24.55 -10.39
C PHE A 199 10.16 25.67 -9.81
N PRO A 200 9.68 26.92 -9.82
CA PRO A 200 10.45 28.02 -9.31
C PRO A 200 10.43 28.08 -7.77
N GLY A 201 11.43 28.75 -7.19
CA GLY A 201 11.58 28.92 -5.74
C GLY A 201 12.42 27.82 -5.07
N PRO A 202 12.36 27.71 -3.72
CA PRO A 202 13.12 26.73 -2.97
C PRO A 202 12.68 25.31 -3.32
N ASN A 203 13.64 24.39 -3.35
CA ASN A 203 13.36 23.00 -3.63
C ASN A 203 12.80 22.32 -2.37
N LEU A 204 11.54 21.87 -2.45
CA LEU A 204 10.81 21.31 -1.31
C LEU A 204 11.31 19.92 -0.89
N TRP A 205 11.89 19.19 -1.84
CA TRP A 205 12.34 17.82 -1.68
C TRP A 205 13.84 17.75 -1.40
N ARG A 206 14.59 18.71 -1.94
CA ARG A 206 16.03 18.87 -1.75
C ARG A 206 16.36 20.30 -1.34
N PRO A 207 16.05 20.70 -0.08
CA PRO A 207 16.30 22.06 0.42
C PRO A 207 17.77 22.48 0.40
N ASP A 208 18.68 21.52 0.34
CA ASP A 208 20.12 21.71 0.20
C ASP A 208 20.54 22.19 -1.20
N LEU A 209 19.68 22.00 -2.22
CA LEU A 209 19.95 22.46 -3.57
C LEU A 209 19.55 23.93 -3.77
N PRO A 210 20.20 24.65 -4.71
CA PRO A 210 19.84 26.04 -5.02
C PRO A 210 18.38 26.23 -5.42
N GLU A 211 17.90 27.47 -5.37
CA GLU A 211 16.57 27.82 -5.88
C GLU A 211 16.39 27.42 -7.35
N ASN A 212 15.15 27.10 -7.73
CA ASN A 212 14.76 26.68 -9.08
C ASN A 212 15.45 25.36 -9.53
N SER A 213 15.97 24.57 -8.60
CA SER A 213 16.60 23.27 -8.87
C SER A 213 15.61 22.11 -9.02
N ALA A 214 14.34 22.30 -8.63
CA ALA A 214 13.32 21.27 -8.76
C ALA A 214 12.94 21.04 -10.22
N VAL A 215 13.45 19.94 -10.79
CA VAL A 215 13.24 19.56 -12.19
C VAL A 215 12.74 18.12 -12.31
N PHE A 216 11.80 17.91 -13.24
CA PHE A 216 11.24 16.61 -13.57
C PHE A 216 11.16 16.45 -15.08
N HIS A 217 11.44 15.26 -15.61
CA HIS A 217 11.15 14.97 -17.02
C HIS A 217 9.65 15.06 -17.32
N ALA A 218 9.30 15.41 -18.55
CA ALA A 218 7.92 15.42 -19.02
C ALA A 218 7.37 14.01 -19.38
N ARG A 219 8.17 12.95 -19.25
CA ARG A 219 7.78 11.57 -19.57
C ARG A 219 6.73 11.02 -18.60
N GLN A 220 5.91 10.09 -19.09
CA GLN A 220 4.80 9.53 -18.30
C GLN A 220 5.27 8.87 -17.00
N GLU A 221 6.42 8.21 -16.99
CA GLU A 221 7.00 7.57 -15.80
C GLU A 221 7.33 8.57 -14.67
N CYS A 222 7.57 9.84 -15.02
CA CYS A 222 7.89 10.90 -14.05
C CYS A 222 6.66 11.74 -13.69
N SER A 223 5.47 11.42 -14.22
CA SER A 223 4.26 12.21 -14.02
C SER A 223 3.80 12.20 -12.56
N THR A 224 3.68 11.03 -11.94
CA THR A 224 3.25 10.91 -10.53
C THR A 224 4.11 11.71 -9.54
N PRO A 225 5.45 11.57 -9.51
CA PRO A 225 6.27 12.37 -8.61
C PRO A 225 6.21 13.86 -8.94
N ARG A 226 6.13 14.23 -10.23
CA ARG A 226 5.97 15.63 -10.66
C ARG A 226 4.67 16.24 -10.14
N GLU A 227 3.54 15.55 -10.27
CA GLU A 227 2.25 16.05 -9.79
C GLU A 227 2.22 16.13 -8.25
N ARG A 228 2.78 15.14 -7.56
CA ARG A 228 2.94 15.21 -6.10
C ARG A 228 3.77 16.43 -5.66
N TYR A 229 4.85 16.74 -6.38
CA TYR A 229 5.63 17.95 -6.11
C TYR A 229 4.83 19.21 -6.41
N ARG A 230 4.10 19.25 -7.54
CA ARG A 230 3.23 20.38 -7.91
C ARG A 230 2.22 20.68 -6.82
N GLU A 231 1.50 19.68 -6.33
CA GLU A 231 0.49 19.83 -5.27
C GLU A 231 1.11 20.44 -3.99
N GLN A 232 2.30 19.98 -3.58
CA GLN A 232 3.02 20.53 -2.43
C GLN A 232 3.51 21.95 -2.66
N TRP A 233 3.97 22.23 -3.88
CA TRP A 233 4.44 23.55 -4.30
C TRP A 233 3.30 24.58 -4.38
N GLU A 234 2.14 24.19 -4.90
CA GLU A 234 0.92 25.00 -4.92
C GLU A 234 0.39 25.24 -3.51
N ALA A 235 0.36 24.21 -2.65
CA ALA A 235 -0.05 24.36 -1.25
C ALA A 235 0.81 25.36 -0.45
N ARG A 236 2.07 25.57 -0.86
CA ARG A 236 2.98 26.57 -0.27
C ARG A 236 2.91 27.96 -0.92
N GLY A 237 1.98 28.18 -1.85
CA GLY A 237 1.77 29.48 -2.50
C GLY A 237 2.19 29.53 -3.97
N GLY A 238 2.71 28.44 -4.53
CA GLY A 238 3.03 28.32 -5.96
C GLY A 238 4.02 29.40 -6.43
N MET A 239 3.61 30.17 -7.44
CA MET A 239 4.39 31.28 -8.04
C MET A 239 4.60 32.48 -7.13
N LYS A 240 3.91 32.58 -5.98
CA LYS A 240 4.14 33.67 -5.02
C LYS A 240 5.51 33.46 -4.37
N GLN A 241 6.21 34.56 -4.05
CA GLN A 241 7.51 34.52 -3.39
C GLN A 241 7.40 33.65 -2.13
N GLN A 242 7.99 32.45 -2.19
CA GLN A 242 7.85 31.49 -1.10
C GLN A 242 8.78 31.92 0.04
N PRO A 243 8.32 31.86 1.30
CA PRO A 243 9.21 32.10 2.43
C PRO A 243 10.36 31.09 2.38
N SER A 244 11.59 31.56 2.55
CA SER A 244 12.77 30.70 2.67
C SER A 244 12.53 29.64 3.74
N LEU A 245 12.99 28.41 3.49
CA LEU A 245 12.91 27.30 4.45
C LEU A 245 13.79 27.52 5.69
N PHE A 246 14.77 28.42 5.57
CA PHE A 246 15.66 28.81 6.65
C PHE A 246 15.45 30.30 6.92
N PRO A 247 15.10 30.72 8.14
CA PRO A 247 15.13 32.13 8.49
C PRO A 247 16.56 32.63 8.28
N ASP A 248 16.72 33.69 7.50
CA ASP A 248 18.03 34.31 7.25
C ASP A 248 18.65 34.69 8.60
N ASP A 249 19.66 33.94 9.02
CA ASP A 249 20.58 34.37 10.08
C ASP A 249 21.32 35.60 9.53
N ASN A 250 20.79 36.76 9.90
CA ASN A 250 21.38 38.09 9.87
C ASN A 250 22.88 38.10 9.49
N ARG A 251 23.19 38.34 8.21
CA ARG A 251 24.50 38.89 7.84
C ARG A 251 24.44 40.41 8.02
N PRO A 252 25.21 41.01 8.93
CA PRO A 252 25.32 42.45 8.98
C PRO A 252 25.99 42.95 7.70
N ALA A 253 25.40 43.99 7.11
CA ALA A 253 25.95 44.69 5.96
C ALA A 253 27.31 45.30 6.31
N ALA A 254 28.29 45.12 5.43
CA ALA A 254 29.49 45.93 5.34
C ALA A 254 29.40 46.79 4.07
#